data_AF-A0A2H0MP55-F1
#
_entry.id   AF-A0A2H0MP55-F1
#
_cell.length_a   1.000
_cell.length_b   1.000
_cell.length_c   1.000
_cell.angle_alpha   90.00
_cell.angle_beta   90.00
_cell.angle_gamma   90.00
#
_symmetry.space_group_name_H-M   'P 1'
#
loop_
_entity.id
_entity.type
_entity.pdbx_description
1 polymer ?
#
loop_
_entity_poly.entity_id
_entity_poly.type
_entity_poly.pdbx_seq_one_letter_code
_entity_poly.pdbx_strand_id
1 'polypeptide(L)'
;MTQAKAEITSLLLQRHNIVSPEMADFSVLSQKDMLEASASIADTLTILLASIAGISLIVGGIGIMNMMMTTVTERTREIGLRKAIGAKRLDISLQFLAEAVMLTFVGGVLGI
;
A
#
# COMPACT_ATOMS: atom_id res chain seq x y z
N MET A 1 30.81 -3.58 -13.12
CA MET A 1 30.96 -3.83 -11.67
C MET A 1 30.83 -5.31 -11.32
N THR A 2 29.86 -6.05 -11.86
CA THR A 2 29.72 -7.51 -11.61
C THR A 2 30.91 -8.32 -12.16
N GLN A 3 31.44 -7.97 -13.34
CA GLN A 3 32.64 -8.59 -13.91
C GLN A 3 33.89 -8.31 -13.06
N ALA A 4 34.11 -7.07 -12.62
CA ALA A 4 35.24 -6.72 -11.75
C ALA A 4 35.18 -7.46 -10.40
N LYS A 5 33.99 -7.60 -9.79
CA LYS A 5 33.81 -8.39 -8.58
C LYS A 5 34.15 -9.88 -8.83
N ALA A 6 33.67 -10.45 -9.93
CA ALA A 6 33.94 -11.85 -10.29
C ALA A 6 35.43 -12.11 -10.58
N GLU A 7 36.09 -11.20 -11.29
CA GLU A 7 37.53 -11.26 -11.58
C GLU A 7 38.36 -11.17 -10.29
N ILE A 8 38.05 -10.21 -9.40
CA ILE A 8 38.72 -10.07 -8.11
C ILE A 8 38.53 -11.32 -7.25
N THR A 9 37.31 -11.87 -7.21
CA THR A 9 37.05 -13.13 -6.48
C THR A 9 37.85 -14.29 -7.07
N SER A 10 37.92 -14.42 -8.40
CA SER A 10 38.70 -15.49 -9.05
C SER A 10 40.20 -15.36 -8.79
N LEU A 11 40.74 -14.14 -8.79
CA LEU A 11 42.14 -13.87 -8.49
C LEU A 11 42.49 -14.20 -7.03
N LEU A 12 41.61 -13.86 -6.10
CA LEU A 12 41.81 -14.14 -4.67
C LEU A 12 41.69 -15.63 -4.36
N LEU A 13 40.75 -16.35 -4.98
CA LEU A 13 40.66 -17.82 -4.88
C LEU A 13 41.95 -18.50 -5.36
N GLN A 14 42.48 -18.05 -6.50
CA GLN A 14 43.73 -18.57 -7.05
C GLN A 14 44.94 -18.25 -6.16
N ARG A 15 45.00 -17.04 -5.59
CA ARG A 15 46.08 -16.62 -4.66
C ARG A 15 46.06 -17.36 -3.32
N HIS A 16 44.87 -17.67 -2.80
CA HIS A 16 44.71 -18.42 -1.56
C HIS A 16 44.73 -19.95 -1.76
N ASN A 17 44.87 -20.43 -3.01
CA ASN A 17 44.92 -21.86 -3.34
C ASN A 17 43.63 -22.62 -2.92
N ILE A 18 42.49 -21.94 -2.96
CA ILE A 18 41.19 -22.48 -2.53
C ILE A 18 40.41 -22.92 -3.78
N VAL A 19 40.11 -24.22 -3.87
CA VAL A 19 39.48 -24.84 -5.05
C VAL A 19 37.97 -24.62 -5.08
N SER A 20 37.33 -24.43 -3.92
CA SER A 20 35.89 -24.22 -3.81
C SER A 20 35.57 -22.83 -3.27
N PRO A 21 34.69 -22.05 -3.92
CA PRO A 21 34.21 -20.76 -3.41
C PRO A 21 33.60 -20.84 -2.00
N GLU A 22 33.11 -22.02 -1.60
CA GLU A 22 32.53 -22.26 -0.27
C GLU A 22 33.57 -22.32 0.87
N MET A 23 34.84 -22.55 0.53
CA MET A 23 35.97 -22.54 1.49
C MET A 23 36.73 -21.21 1.50
N ALA A 24 36.20 -20.17 0.84
CA ALA A 24 36.85 -18.87 0.76
C ALA A 24 36.98 -18.23 2.16
N ASP A 25 38.18 -17.78 2.50
CA ASP A 25 38.52 -17.08 3.74
C ASP A 25 38.40 -15.55 3.61
N PHE A 26 37.93 -15.05 2.47
CA PHE A 26 37.76 -13.63 2.17
C PHE A 26 36.34 -13.32 1.68
N SER A 27 35.90 -12.07 1.89
CA SER A 27 34.62 -11.56 1.40
C SER A 27 34.85 -10.33 0.53
N VAL A 28 34.31 -10.35 -0.69
CA VAL A 28 34.37 -9.22 -1.62
C VAL A 28 33.02 -8.51 -1.59
N LEU A 29 32.98 -7.35 -0.93
CA LEU A 29 31.82 -6.46 -0.90
C LEU A 29 32.03 -5.35 -1.92
N SER A 30 31.05 -5.13 -2.79
CA SER A 30 31.02 -4.00 -3.70
C SER A 30 30.08 -2.92 -3.19
N GLN A 31 30.29 -1.68 -3.63
CA GLN A 31 29.37 -0.58 -3.32
C GLN A 31 27.95 -0.85 -3.84
N LYS A 32 27.82 -1.67 -4.91
CA LYS A 32 26.53 -2.12 -5.44
C LYS A 32 25.81 -3.06 -4.47
N ASP A 33 26.51 -3.98 -3.80
CA ASP A 33 25.89 -4.89 -2.83
C ASP A 33 25.32 -4.12 -1.63
N MET A 34 26.02 -3.07 -1.18
CA MET A 34 25.53 -2.21 -0.10
C MET A 34 24.29 -1.40 -0.51
N LEU A 35 24.28 -0.87 -1.74
CA LEU A 35 23.11 -0.19 -2.30
C LEU A 35 21.92 -1.13 -2.47
N GLU A 36 22.14 -2.36 -2.95
CA GLU A 36 21.09 -3.38 -3.09
C GLU A 36 20.52 -3.80 -1.73
N ALA A 37 21.37 -3.96 -0.71
CA ALA A 37 20.91 -4.25 0.65
C ALA A 37 20.03 -3.13 1.22
N SER A 38 20.45 -1.86 1.07
CA SER A 38 19.64 -0.71 1.52
C SER A 38 18.33 -0.57 0.73
N ALA A 39 18.36 -0.79 -0.59
CA ALA A 39 17.17 -0.77 -1.43
C ALA A 39 16.18 -1.87 -1.03
N SER A 40 16.66 -3.10 -0.77
CA SER A 40 15.82 -4.21 -0.31
C SER A 40 15.14 -3.91 1.02
N ILE A 41 15.83 -3.24 1.95
CA ILE A 41 15.25 -2.82 3.24
C ILE A 41 14.18 -1.75 3.00
N ALA A 42 14.47 -0.74 2.17
CA ALA A 42 13.53 0.32 1.84
C ALA A 42 12.25 -0.22 1.16
N ASP A 43 12.39 -1.16 0.23
CA ASP A 43 11.26 -1.82 -0.43
C ASP A 43 10.41 -2.59 0.58
N THR A 44 11.05 -3.36 1.47
CA THR A 44 10.35 -4.11 2.53
C THR A 44 9.55 -3.18 3.43
N LEU A 45 10.15 -2.07 3.87
CA LEU A 45 9.47 -1.05 4.69
C LEU A 45 8.33 -0.39 3.91
N THR A 46 8.53 -0.09 2.62
CA THR A 46 7.50 0.51 1.77
C THR A 46 6.29 -0.40 1.65
N ILE A 47 6.50 -1.69 1.40
CA ILE A 47 5.41 -2.69 1.33
C ILE A 47 4.69 -2.79 2.67
N LEU A 48 5.42 -2.80 3.78
CA LEU A 48 4.84 -2.86 5.12
C LEU A 48 3.97 -1.65 5.42
N LEU A 49 4.48 -0.44 5.16
CA LEU A 49 3.74 0.81 5.38
C LEU A 49 2.53 0.92 4.44
N ALA A 50 2.67 0.54 3.17
CA ALA A 50 1.58 0.49 2.22
C ALA A 50 0.48 -0.48 2.66
N SER A 51 0.86 -1.63 3.23
CA SER A 51 -0.09 -2.61 3.78
C SER A 51 -0.87 -2.03 4.96
N ILE A 52 -0.18 -1.36 5.90
CA ILE A 52 -0.84 -0.70 7.05
C ILE A 52 -1.77 0.42 6.57
N ALA A 53 -1.32 1.25 5.63
CA ALA A 53 -2.14 2.31 5.04
C ALA A 53 -3.38 1.73 4.34
N GLY A 54 -3.23 0.63 3.62
CA GLY A 54 -4.34 -0.08 2.98
C GLY A 54 -5.37 -0.62 3.99
N ILE A 55 -4.91 -1.24 5.08
CA ILE A 55 -5.80 -1.70 6.15
C ILE A 55 -6.55 -0.52 6.78
N SER A 56 -5.86 0.58 7.08
CA SER A 56 -6.46 1.80 7.64
C SER A 56 -7.54 2.39 6.71
N LEU A 57 -7.31 2.37 5.40
CA LEU A 57 -8.30 2.83 4.42
C LEU A 57 -9.56 1.96 4.45
N ILE A 58 -9.42 0.64 4.58
CA ILE A 58 -10.56 -0.28 4.69
C ILE A 58 -11.34 -0.01 5.98
N VAL A 59 -10.67 0.11 7.12
CA VAL A 59 -11.32 0.39 8.41
C VAL A 59 -12.03 1.75 8.38
N GLY A 60 -11.41 2.77 7.78
CA GLY A 60 -12.04 4.07 7.55
C GLY A 60 -13.29 3.97 6.66
N GLY A 61 -13.23 3.18 5.59
CA GLY A 61 -14.36 2.91 4.71
C GLY A 61 -15.53 2.23 5.43
N ILE A 62 -15.26 1.27 6.32
CA ILE A 62 -16.28 0.64 7.18
C ILE A 62 -16.91 1.66 8.13
N GLY A 63 -16.10 2.58 8.69
CA GLY A 63 -16.60 3.67 9.52
C GLY A 63 -17.58 4.57 8.78
N ILE A 64 -17.24 4.96 7.54
CA ILE A 64 -18.11 5.78 6.69
C ILE A 64 -19.39 5.03 6.34
N MET A 65 -19.29 3.73 6.02
CA MET A 65 -20.47 2.88 5.78
C MET A 65 -21.42 2.88 6.98
N ASN A 66 -20.89 2.71 8.20
CA ASN A 66 -21.70 2.72 9.43
C ASN A 66 -22.35 4.08 9.67
N MET A 67 -21.61 5.18 9.49
CA MET A 67 -22.17 6.53 9.61
C MET A 67 -23.32 6.73 8.61
N MET A 68 -23.10 6.37 7.34
CA MET A 68 -24.12 6.48 6.29
C MET A 68 -25.35 5.62 6.57
N MET A 69 -25.17 4.40 7.07
CA MET A 69 -26.28 3.55 7.50
C MET A 69 -27.14 4.25 8.56
N THR A 70 -26.51 4.83 9.59
CA THR A 70 -27.20 5.58 10.63
C THR A 70 -27.94 6.80 10.07
N THR A 71 -27.31 7.62 9.24
CA THR A 71 -27.94 8.80 8.61
C THR A 71 -29.15 8.42 7.75
N VAL A 72 -29.06 7.33 6.98
CA VAL A 72 -30.20 6.83 6.19
C VAL A 72 -31.34 6.40 7.12
N THR A 73 -31.02 5.69 8.21
CA THR A 73 -32.04 5.24 9.17
C THR A 73 -32.74 6.40 9.86
N GLU A 74 -32.02 7.46 10.26
CA GLU A 74 -32.59 8.68 10.84
C GLU A 74 -33.54 9.40 9.88
N ARG A 75 -33.21 9.40 8.58
CA ARG A 75 -33.99 10.08 7.52
C ARG A 75 -35.02 9.17 6.82
N THR A 76 -35.27 7.97 7.34
CA THR A 76 -36.16 6.97 6.70
C THR A 76 -37.55 7.54 6.41
N ARG A 77 -38.10 8.36 7.32
CA ARG A 77 -39.43 8.98 7.15
C ARG A 77 -39.46 9.97 5.98
N GLU A 78 -38.41 10.76 5.80
CA GLU A 78 -38.28 11.69 4.67
C GLU A 78 -38.18 10.94 3.34
N ILE A 79 -37.38 9.86 3.31
CA ILE A 79 -37.21 9.01 2.13
C ILE A 79 -38.55 8.37 1.74
N GLY A 80 -39.33 7.91 2.73
CA GLY A 80 -40.67 7.38 2.53
C GLY A 80 -41.61 8.40 1.90
N LEU A 81 -41.59 9.65 2.38
CA LEU A 81 -42.39 10.74 1.83
C LEU A 81 -41.99 11.06 0.38
N ARG A 82 -40.69 11.15 0.08
CA ARG A 82 -40.20 11.40 -1.29
C ARG A 82 -40.60 10.29 -2.26
N LYS A 83 -40.49 9.03 -1.83
CA LYS A 83 -40.94 7.88 -2.63
C LYS A 83 -42.45 7.90 -2.88
N ALA A 84 -43.26 8.32 -1.90
CA ALA A 84 -44.71 8.45 -2.07
C ALA A 84 -45.12 9.52 -3.10
N ILE A 85 -44.31 10.56 -3.27
CA ILE A 85 -44.53 11.64 -4.26
C ILE A 85 -43.91 11.27 -5.64
N GLY A 86 -43.31 10.07 -5.76
CA GLY A 86 -42.85 9.52 -7.05
C GLY A 86 -41.33 9.48 -7.24
N ALA A 87 -40.52 9.77 -6.22
CA ALA A 87 -39.06 9.62 -6.32
C ALA A 87 -38.68 8.14 -6.56
N LYS A 88 -37.83 7.88 -7.55
CA LYS A 88 -37.38 6.52 -7.87
C LYS A 88 -36.34 6.07 -6.85
N ARG A 89 -36.21 4.75 -6.68
CA ARG A 89 -35.16 4.17 -5.83
C ARG A 89 -33.76 4.65 -6.26
N LEU A 90 -33.55 4.78 -7.56
CA LEU A 90 -32.29 5.25 -8.14
C LEU A 90 -31.94 6.68 -7.72
N ASP A 91 -32.94 7.59 -7.66
CA ASP A 91 -32.71 8.98 -7.27
C ASP A 91 -32.18 9.08 -5.83
N ILE A 92 -32.75 8.27 -4.94
CA ILE A 92 -32.34 8.18 -3.54
C ILE A 92 -30.94 7.56 -3.42
N SER A 93 -30.68 6.46 -4.15
CA SER A 93 -29.37 5.81 -4.16
C SER A 93 -28.27 6.73 -4.70
N LEU A 94 -28.54 7.48 -5.77
CA LEU A 94 -27.60 8.45 -6.34
C LEU A 94 -27.32 9.60 -5.38
N GLN A 95 -28.33 10.08 -4.64
CA GLN A 95 -28.12 11.11 -3.63
C GLN A 95 -27.15 10.63 -2.54
N PHE A 96 -27.38 9.46 -1.94
CA PHE A 96 -26.51 8.94 -0.89
C PHE A 96 -25.11 8.58 -1.42
N LEU A 97 -25.03 8.07 -2.64
CA LEU A 97 -23.75 7.80 -3.29
C LEU A 97 -22.96 9.10 -3.47
N ALA A 98 -23.59 10.18 -3.95
CA ALA A 98 -22.95 11.47 -4.11
C ALA A 98 -22.49 12.06 -2.77
N GLU A 99 -23.29 11.90 -1.71
CA GLU A 99 -22.94 12.36 -0.35
C GLU A 99 -21.72 11.60 0.21
N ALA A 100 -21.70 10.27 0.06
CA ALA A 100 -20.57 9.43 0.47
C ALA A 100 -19.30 9.73 -0.34
N VAL A 101 -19.41 9.92 -1.65
CA VAL A 101 -18.29 10.30 -2.52
C VAL A 101 -17.76 11.69 -2.14
N MET A 102 -18.63 12.67 -1.88
CA MET A 102 -18.21 14.00 -1.45
C MET A 102 -17.47 13.96 -0.10
N LEU A 103 -17.98 13.22 0.88
CA LEU A 103 -17.34 13.09 2.19
C LEU A 103 -15.99 12.37 2.12
N THR A 104 -15.92 11.27 1.37
CA THR A 104 -14.65 10.55 1.14
C THR A 104 -13.65 11.40 0.37
N PHE A 105 -14.09 12.15 -0.63
CA PHE A 105 -13.24 13.04 -1.41
C PHE A 105 -12.70 14.19 -0.55
N VAL A 106 -13.55 14.89 0.20
CA VAL A 106 -13.12 15.96 1.11
C VAL A 106 -12.20 15.42 2.19
N GLY A 107 -12.52 14.28 2.79
CA GLY A 107 -11.65 13.61 3.76
C GLY A 107 -10.29 13.22 3.16
N GLY A 108 -10.28 12.72 1.92
CA GLY A 108 -9.05 12.40 1.19
C GLY A 108 -8.21 13.64 0.87
N VAL A 109 -8.83 14.72 0.41
CA VAL A 109 -8.15 15.99 0.11
C VAL A 109 -7.58 16.65 1.37
N LEU A 110 -8.30 16.60 2.50
CA LEU A 110 -7.80 17.14 3.77
C LEU A 110 -6.76 16.22 4.45
N GLY A 111 -6.77 14.93 4.12
CA GLY A 111 -5.86 13.95 4.70
C GLY A 111 -4.50 13.85 3.99
N ILE A 112 -4.42 14.24 2.71
CA ILE A 112 -3.17 14.38 1.94
C ILE A 112 -2.50 15.70 2.31
#